data_AF-A0A2W5Z4M6-F1
#
_entry.id   AF-A0A2W5Z4M6-F1
#
_cell.length_a   1.000
_cell.length_b   1.000
_cell.length_c   1.000
_cell.angle_alpha   90.00
_cell.angle_beta   90.00
_cell.angle_gamma   90.00
#
_symmetry.space_group_name_H-M   'P 1'
#
loop_
_entity.id
_entity.type
_entity.pdbx_description
1 polymer ?
#
loop_
_entity_poly.entity_id
_entity_poly.type
_entity_poly.pdbx_seq_one_letter_code
_entity_poly.pdbx_strand_id
1 'polypeptide(L)' 'AGAYGFVMASNYNSRPLPAEALVRGKRLGLIRKRQDLADLTRDEIDEEMLSRSCV' A
#
# COMPACT_ATOMS: atom_id res chain seq x y z
N ALA A 1 13.98 -10.78 -0.54
CA ALA A 1 13.92 -11.08 -2.00
C ALA A 1 14.09 -9.75 -2.74
N GLY A 2 15.09 -9.61 -3.61
CA GLY A 2 15.46 -8.32 -4.22
C GLY A 2 14.85 -8.04 -5.60
N ALA A 3 14.41 -9.07 -6.32
CA ALA A 3 13.77 -8.94 -7.62
C ALA A 3 12.35 -9.51 -7.57
N TYR A 4 11.41 -8.82 -8.22
CA TYR A 4 9.99 -9.17 -8.37
C TYR A 4 9.17 -9.42 -7.08
N GLY A 5 9.76 -9.33 -5.89
CA GLY A 5 9.03 -9.53 -4.63
C GLY A 5 7.98 -8.45 -4.39
N PHE A 6 8.44 -7.22 -4.20
CA PHE A 6 7.54 -6.10 -3.92
C PHE A 6 6.68 -5.70 -5.13
N VAL A 7 7.23 -5.81 -6.34
CA VAL A 7 6.52 -5.47 -7.59
C VAL A 7 5.31 -6.38 -7.82
N MET A 8 5.33 -7.62 -7.30
CA MET A 8 4.19 -8.54 -7.35
C MET A 8 3.38 -8.58 -6.04
N ALA A 9 3.69 -7.71 -5.08
CA ALA A 9 2.96 -7.66 -3.82
C ALA A 9 1.55 -7.08 -4.05
N SER A 10 0.55 -7.73 -3.45
CA SER A 10 -0.85 -7.35 -3.56
C SER A 10 -1.49 -7.28 -2.18
N ASN A 11 -2.57 -6.51 -2.08
CA ASN A 11 -3.41 -6.36 -0.89
C ASN A 11 -4.34 -7.56 -0.64
N TYR A 12 -4.08 -8.69 -1.30
CA TYR A 12 -4.85 -9.91 -1.18
C TYR A 12 -5.01 -10.33 0.29
N ASN A 13 -6.22 -10.76 0.66
CA ASN A 13 -6.66 -11.01 2.04
C ASN A 13 -6.66 -9.77 2.95
N SER A 14 -6.89 -8.59 2.38
CA SER A 14 -6.92 -7.31 3.12
C SER A 14 -5.64 -7.08 3.94
N ARG A 15 -4.51 -7.56 3.42
CA ARG A 15 -3.21 -7.43 4.07
C ARG A 15 -2.51 -6.16 3.58
N PRO A 16 -2.15 -5.23 4.47
CA PRO A 16 -1.41 -4.04 4.06
C PRO A 16 -0.02 -4.43 3.54
N LEU A 17 0.45 -3.72 2.51
CA LEU A 17 1.77 -3.93 1.94
C LEU A 17 2.86 -3.64 2.99
N PRO A 18 3.89 -4.50 3.11
CA PRO A 18 4.94 -4.35 4.10
C PRO A 18 5.84 -3.15 3.82
N ALA A 19 6.54 -2.67 4.86
CA ALA A 19 7.57 -1.65 4.72
C ALA A 19 8.83 -2.23 4.08
N GLU A 20 9.55 -1.41 3.31
CA GLU A 20 10.85 -1.76 2.76
C GLU A 20 11.96 -0.87 3.33
N ALA A 21 13.08 -1.47 3.69
CA ALA A 21 14.25 -0.79 4.24
C ALA A 21 15.49 -1.03 3.36
N LEU A 22 16.25 0.03 3.13
CA LEU A 22 17.57 -0.01 2.50
C LEU A 22 18.62 -0.07 3.59
N VAL A 23 19.49 -1.07 3.51
CA VAL A 23 20.70 -1.10 4.33
C VAL A 23 21.87 -0.70 3.43
N ARG A 24 22.54 0.41 3.78
CA ARG A 24 23.76 0.88 3.11
C ARG A 24 24.88 0.98 4.14
N GLY A 25 25.78 -0.01 4.14
CA GLY A 25 26.83 -0.12 5.15
C GLY A 25 26.22 -0.28 6.55
N LYS A 26 26.49 0.69 7.45
CA LYS A 26 25.95 0.72 8.83
C LYS A 26 24.67 1.53 9.00
N ARG A 27 24.11 2.07 7.91
CA ARG A 27 22.90 2.91 7.95
C ARG A 27 21.71 2.14 7.40
N LEU A 28 20.59 2.20 8.12
CA LEU A 28 19.30 1.67 7.69
C LEU A 28 18.37 2.85 7.42
N GLY A 29 17.77 2.88 6.24
CA GLY A 29 16.80 3.90 5.83
C GLY A 29 15.52 3.24 5.36
N LEU A 30 14.37 3.76 5.79
CA LEU A 30 13.08 3.30 5.30
C LEU A 30 12.87 3.85 3.87
N ILE A 31 12.79 2.98 2.87
CA ILE A 31 12.54 3.38 1.47
C ILE A 31 11.04 3.52 1.24
N ARG A 32 10.26 2.60 1.83
CA ARG A 32 8.82 2.54 1.66
C ARG A 32 8.15 2.27 2.99
N LYS A 33 7.18 3.11 3.34
CA LYS A 33 6.34 2.92 4.53
C LYS A 33 5.40 1.75 4.32
N ARG A 34 5.06 1.07 5.42
CA ARG A 34 3.96 0.11 5.45
C ARG A 34 2.68 0.86 5.09
N GLN A 35 1.82 0.23 4.30
CA GLN A 35 0.50 0.77 4.00
C GLN A 35 -0.40 0.73 5.25
N ASP A 36 -1.25 1.73 5.42
CA ASP A 36 -2.21 1.78 6.52
C ASP A 36 -3.51 1.03 6.16
N LEU A 37 -4.31 0.69 7.17
CA LEU A 37 -5.61 0.03 6.96
C LEU A 37 -6.57 0.91 6.15
N ALA A 38 -6.55 2.22 6.38
CA ALA A 38 -7.37 3.18 5.65
C ALA A 38 -7.02 3.26 4.15
N ASP A 39 -5.76 2.95 3.79
CA ASP A 39 -5.34 2.91 2.39
C ASP A 39 -5.90 1.71 1.64
N LEU A 40 -6.44 0.68 2.34
CA LEU A 40 -7.07 -0.48 1.70
C LEU A 40 -8.43 -0.12 1.10
N THR A 41 -9.21 0.68 1.81
CA THR A 41 -10.58 1.07 1.44
C THR A 41 -10.63 2.43 0.77
N ARG A 42 -9.49 3.11 0.61
CA ARG A 42 -9.40 4.46 0.04
C ARG A 42 -9.99 4.56 -1.37
N ASP A 43 -9.83 3.51 -2.17
CA ASP A 43 -10.31 3.48 -3.57
C ASP A 43 -11.71 2.85 -3.69
N GLU A 44 -12.38 2.55 -2.57
CA GLU A 44 -13.78 2.15 -2.55
C GLU A 44 -14.69 3.38 -2.71
N ILE A 45 -15.78 3.24 -3.46
CA ILE A 45 -16.77 4.30 -3.65
C ILE A 45 -17.99 3.97 -2.81
N ASP A 46 -18.28 4.81 -1.82
CA ASP A 46 -19.51 4.71 -1.05
C ASP A 46 -20.72 5.17 -1.88
N GLU A 47 -21.90 4.64 -1.55
CA GLU A 47 -23.20 5.01 -2.16
C GLU A 47 -23.43 6.54 -2.19
N GLU A 48 -22.92 7.25 -1.18
CA GLU A 48 -22.98 8.72 -1.08
C GLU A 48 -22.10 9.43 -2.13
N MET A 49 -20.95 8.86 -2.50
CA MET A 49 -20.12 9.38 -3.61
C MET A 49 -20.72 9.04 -4.97
N LEU A 50 -21.29 7.85 -5.13
CA LEU A 50 -21.94 7.42 -6.36
C LEU A 50 -23.15 8.32 -6.70
N SER A 51 -23.94 8.69 -5.69
CA SER A 51 -25.05 9.63 -5.85
C SER A 51 -24.60 11.06 -6.22
N ARG A 52 -23.39 11.48 -5.87
CA ARG A 52 -22.85 12.82 -6.15
C ARG A 52 -22.14 12.93 -7.50
N SER A 53 -21.68 11.81 -8.06
CA SER A 53 -20.99 11.77 -9.36
C SER A 53 -21.95 11.74 -10.56
N CYS A 54 -23.26 11.51 -10.34
CA CYS A 54 -24.27 11.35 -11.38
C CYS A 54 -25.08 12.64 -11.68
N VAL A 55 -24.58 13.82 -11.29
CA VAL A 55 -25.16 15.14 -11.59
C VAL A 55 -24.14 15.99 -12.33
#